data_AF-A0A7W9LM91-F1
#
_entry.id   AF-A0A7W9LM91-F1
#
_cell.length_a   1.000
_cell.length_b   1.000
_cell.length_c   1.000
_cell.angle_alpha   90.00
_cell.angle_beta   90.00
_cell.angle_gamma   90.00
#
_symmetry.space_group_name_H-M   'P 1'
#
loop_
_entity.id
_entity.type
_entity.pdbx_description
1 polymer ?
#
loop_
_entity_poly.entity_id
_entity_poly.type
_entity_poly.pdbx_seq_one_letter_code
_entity_poly.pdbx_strand_id
1 'polypeptide(L)'
;MVRSARFIFLALHDPDRSRSPSWGRNAEPDPARRAGSPAVCFAWLLASPNNRELGRSFRVWDSYAAGRSDVGILQQGVEQLETSMATDTATGMWTWRVTLGDRPVARSGRMYHRERECRYSLRTFLAAVPGAQLVEGVRQVEGRGRHDRQSSVGSL
;
A
#
# COMPACT_ATOMS: atom_id res chain seq x y z
N MET A 1 -1.60 -19.40 20.33
CA MET A 1 -2.32 -18.58 19.34
C MET A 1 -1.40 -18.31 18.16
N VAL A 2 -1.68 -18.87 16.98
CA VAL A 2 -0.88 -18.58 15.77
C VAL A 2 -1.21 -17.14 15.36
N ARG A 3 -0.20 -16.27 15.26
CA ARG A 3 -0.39 -14.90 14.80
C ARG A 3 -0.64 -14.94 13.29
N SER A 4 -1.78 -14.40 12.83
CA SER A 4 -2.13 -14.30 11.40
C SER A 4 -1.62 -13.00 10.78
N ALA A 5 -1.54 -12.97 9.45
CA ALA A 5 -1.34 -11.74 8.70
C ALA A 5 -2.53 -10.78 8.91
N ARG A 6 -2.31 -9.49 8.70
CA ARG A 6 -3.29 -8.44 9.02
C ARG A 6 -3.33 -7.36 7.95
N PHE A 7 -4.53 -7.02 7.50
CA PHE A 7 -4.77 -5.78 6.78
C PHE A 7 -4.80 -4.62 7.76
N ILE A 8 -3.93 -3.65 7.53
CA ILE A 8 -3.81 -2.42 8.31
C ILE A 8 -4.21 -1.27 7.39
N PHE A 9 -5.19 -0.49 7.82
CA PHE A 9 -5.65 0.68 7.08
C PHE A 9 -4.88 1.91 7.51
N LEU A 10 -4.56 2.75 6.54
CA LEU A 10 -3.77 3.96 6.71
C LEU A 10 -4.61 5.16 6.31
N ALA A 11 -4.54 6.23 7.10
CA ALA A 11 -4.98 7.56 6.73
C ALA A 11 -3.74 8.37 6.32
N LEU A 12 -3.74 8.82 5.07
CA LEU A 12 -2.67 9.57 4.41
C LEU A 12 -3.14 11.02 4.31
N HIS A 13 -2.66 11.87 5.22
CA HIS A 13 -2.92 13.31 5.19
C HIS A 13 -1.98 13.98 4.19
N ASP A 14 -2.51 14.81 3.29
CA ASP A 14 -1.74 15.44 2.21
C ASP A 14 -1.78 16.97 2.28
N PRO A 15 -0.59 17.62 2.31
CA PRO A 15 -0.41 18.95 1.74
C PRO A 15 0.52 18.98 0.51
N ASP A 16 1.24 17.91 0.18
CA ASP A 16 2.12 17.78 -0.99
C ASP A 16 2.40 16.30 -1.29
N ARG A 17 1.73 15.75 -2.33
CA ARG A 17 1.87 14.36 -2.82
C ARG A 17 3.32 13.91 -3.01
N SER A 18 4.22 14.87 -3.21
CA SER A 18 5.66 14.68 -3.41
C SER A 18 6.39 14.11 -2.19
N ARG A 19 5.87 14.31 -0.96
CA ARG A 19 6.52 13.91 0.30
C ARG A 19 5.92 12.69 0.97
N SER A 20 4.83 12.16 0.41
CA SER A 20 4.26 10.90 0.88
C SER A 20 5.30 9.77 0.76
N PRO A 21 5.32 8.81 1.71
CA PRO A 21 6.12 7.59 1.52
C PRO A 21 5.70 6.91 0.20
N SER A 22 6.47 5.95 -0.33
CA SER A 22 6.29 5.36 -1.69
C SER A 22 4.85 4.95 -2.07
N TRP A 23 3.97 4.84 -1.08
CA TRP A 23 2.51 4.95 -1.15
C TRP A 23 1.97 6.04 -2.08
N GLY A 24 2.25 7.33 -1.85
CA GLY A 24 1.51 8.44 -2.48
C GLY A 24 1.92 8.77 -3.93
N ARG A 25 3.17 8.51 -4.33
CA ARG A 25 3.65 8.87 -5.69
C ARG A 25 3.13 7.96 -6.79
N ASN A 26 2.95 6.68 -6.48
CA ASN A 26 2.60 5.67 -7.48
C ASN A 26 1.22 5.06 -7.25
N ALA A 27 0.52 5.37 -6.15
CA ALA A 27 -0.83 4.85 -5.97
C ALA A 27 -1.78 5.60 -6.88
N GLU A 28 -2.57 4.86 -7.65
CA GLU A 28 -3.55 5.45 -8.54
C GLU A 28 -4.74 5.93 -7.69
N PRO A 29 -5.28 7.14 -7.93
CA PRO A 29 -6.55 7.51 -7.31
C PRO A 29 -7.64 6.53 -7.74
N ASP A 30 -8.63 6.32 -6.89
CA ASP A 30 -9.87 5.69 -7.31
C ASP A 30 -10.49 6.48 -8.49
N PRO A 31 -10.88 5.85 -9.62
CA PRO A 31 -11.56 6.55 -10.70
C PRO A 31 -12.86 7.24 -10.25
N ALA A 32 -13.47 6.80 -9.14
CA ALA A 32 -14.63 7.45 -8.54
C ALA A 32 -14.29 8.73 -7.74
N ARG A 33 -13.01 9.09 -7.60
CA ARG A 33 -12.56 10.28 -6.87
C ARG A 33 -13.05 11.56 -7.55
N ARG A 34 -13.67 12.44 -6.77
CA ARG A 34 -14.22 13.71 -7.26
C ARG A 34 -13.16 14.83 -7.24
N ALA A 35 -13.28 15.80 -8.14
CA ALA A 35 -12.51 17.04 -8.03
C ALA A 35 -12.87 17.75 -6.70
N GLY A 36 -11.86 18.12 -5.91
CA GLY A 36 -12.04 18.67 -4.56
C GLY A 36 -12.10 17.64 -3.42
N SER A 37 -11.73 16.38 -3.67
CA SER A 37 -11.68 15.31 -2.66
C SER A 37 -10.84 15.66 -1.42
N PRO A 38 -11.15 15.05 -0.26
CA PRO A 38 -10.59 15.41 1.05
C PRO A 38 -9.06 15.42 1.09
N ALA A 39 -8.52 16.25 1.99
CA ALA A 39 -7.10 16.33 2.32
C ALA A 39 -6.52 15.02 2.91
N VAL A 40 -7.37 14.01 3.12
CA VAL A 40 -7.01 12.69 3.64
C VAL A 40 -7.46 11.63 2.65
N CYS A 41 -6.54 10.76 2.29
CA CYS A 41 -6.82 9.56 1.50
C CYS A 41 -6.57 8.32 2.35
N PHE A 42 -7.23 7.22 2.02
CA PHE A 42 -7.10 5.96 2.72
C PHE A 42 -6.42 4.92 1.83
N ALA A 43 -5.59 4.09 2.44
CA ALA A 43 -4.91 2.97 1.80
C ALA A 43 -4.89 1.77 2.74
N TRP A 44 -4.51 0.59 2.24
CA TRP A 44 -4.28 -0.58 3.08
C TRP A 44 -2.93 -1.23 2.79
N LEU A 45 -2.35 -1.85 3.82
CA LEU A 45 -1.18 -2.70 3.72
C LEU A 45 -1.48 -4.06 4.34
N LEU A 46 -0.98 -5.13 3.73
CA LEU A 46 -0.98 -6.46 4.32
C LEU A 46 0.33 -6.67 5.07
N ALA A 47 0.25 -6.82 6.38
CA ALA A 47 1.39 -7.10 7.25
C ALA A 47 1.42 -8.57 7.65
N SER A 48 2.60 -9.16 7.64
CA SER A 48 2.88 -10.45 8.24
C SER A 48 2.71 -10.41 9.78
N PRO A 49 2.74 -11.58 10.44
CA PRO A 49 2.75 -11.67 11.90
C PRO A 49 3.89 -10.92 12.60
N ASN A 50 5.02 -10.70 11.93
CA ASN A 50 6.17 -9.94 12.43
C ASN A 50 6.16 -8.47 11.95
N ASN A 51 5.00 -7.94 11.58
CA ASN A 51 4.78 -6.56 11.12
C ASN A 51 5.60 -6.17 9.88
N ARG A 52 6.05 -7.16 9.09
CA ARG A 52 6.67 -6.90 7.79
C ARG A 52 5.59 -6.76 6.75
N GLU A 53 5.68 -5.71 5.94
CA GLU A 53 4.79 -5.55 4.81
C GLU A 53 5.01 -6.66 3.78
N LEU A 54 3.92 -7.35 3.43
CA LEU A 54 3.84 -8.38 2.41
C LEU A 54 3.37 -7.81 1.07
N GLY A 55 2.51 -6.80 1.09
CA GLY A 55 1.98 -6.11 -0.08
C GLY A 55 1.03 -5.01 0.34
N ARG A 56 0.52 -4.26 -0.65
CA ARG A 56 -0.30 -3.08 -0.40
C ARG A 56 -1.33 -2.82 -1.48
N SER A 57 -2.28 -1.94 -1.17
CA SER A 57 -3.24 -1.43 -2.15
C SER A 57 -2.54 -0.85 -3.37
N PHE A 58 -3.12 -1.11 -4.54
CA PHE A 58 -2.71 -0.41 -5.76
C PHE A 58 -3.22 1.03 -5.79
N ARG A 59 -4.41 1.25 -5.21
CA ARG A 59 -5.12 2.53 -5.19
C ARG A 59 -5.17 3.18 -3.81
N VAL A 60 -5.60 4.44 -3.80
CA VAL A 60 -6.06 5.15 -2.60
C VAL A 60 -7.53 5.56 -2.74
N TRP A 61 -8.23 5.59 -1.62
CA TRP A 61 -9.66 5.88 -1.54
C TRP A 61 -9.95 7.16 -0.76
N ASP A 62 -11.11 7.76 -1.01
CA ASP A 62 -11.56 8.94 -0.26
C ASP A 62 -12.21 8.57 1.08
N SER A 63 -12.44 7.29 1.36
CA SER A 63 -13.00 6.83 2.62
C SER A 63 -12.38 5.51 3.12
N TYR A 64 -12.37 5.34 4.44
CA TYR A 64 -12.01 4.09 5.10
C TYR A 64 -12.90 2.93 4.63
N ALA A 65 -14.21 3.17 4.50
CA ALA A 65 -15.16 2.15 4.07
C ALA A 65 -14.86 1.61 2.67
N ALA A 66 -14.51 2.47 1.71
CA ALA A 66 -14.13 2.05 0.36
C ALA A 66 -12.84 1.21 0.36
N GLY A 67 -11.82 1.62 1.12
CA GLY A 67 -10.60 0.83 1.28
C GLY A 67 -10.84 -0.53 1.94
N ARG A 68 -11.78 -0.59 2.91
CA ARG A 68 -12.18 -1.85 3.54
C ARG A 68 -12.94 -2.76 2.59
N SER A 69 -13.87 -2.21 1.80
CA SER A 69 -14.58 -2.95 0.75
C SER A 69 -13.62 -3.52 -0.29
N ASP A 70 -12.56 -2.79 -0.64
CA ASP A 70 -11.53 -3.28 -1.56
C ASP A 70 -10.80 -4.53 -1.04
N VAL A 71 -10.48 -4.57 0.26
CA VAL A 71 -9.95 -5.78 0.91
C VAL A 71 -10.95 -6.94 0.85
N GLY A 72 -12.24 -6.66 1.05
CA GLY A 72 -13.30 -7.66 0.92
C GLY A 72 -13.37 -8.26 -0.48
N ILE A 73 -13.32 -7.42 -1.51
CA ILE A 73 -13.27 -7.86 -2.92
C ILE A 73 -12.03 -8.70 -3.18
N LEU A 74 -10.86 -8.28 -2.69
CA LEU A 74 -9.61 -9.04 -2.82
C LEU A 74 -9.71 -10.43 -2.18
N GLN A 75 -10.26 -10.54 -0.96
CA GLN A 75 -10.38 -11.82 -0.25
C GLN A 75 -11.43 -12.74 -0.87
N GLN A 76 -12.55 -12.21 -1.35
CA GLN A 76 -13.59 -12.98 -2.02
C GLN A 76 -13.18 -13.44 -3.43
N GLY A 77 -12.33 -12.67 -4.10
CA GLY A 77 -11.86 -12.92 -5.46
C GLY A 77 -10.54 -13.66 -5.57
N VAL A 78 -10.01 -14.28 -4.50
CA VAL A 78 -8.66 -14.88 -4.48
C VAL A 78 -8.39 -15.82 -5.65
N GLU A 79 -9.35 -16.69 -5.97
CA GLU A 79 -9.23 -17.68 -7.04
C GLU A 79 -9.25 -17.06 -8.45
N GLN A 80 -9.65 -15.80 -8.57
CA GLN A 80 -9.75 -15.05 -9.83
C GLN A 80 -8.60 -14.03 -9.98
N LEU A 81 -7.65 -14.01 -9.04
CA LEU A 81 -6.55 -13.06 -9.08
C LEU A 81 -5.56 -13.44 -10.18
N GLU A 82 -5.25 -12.47 -11.01
CA GLU A 82 -4.18 -12.54 -11.99
C GLU A 82 -2.93 -11.83 -11.45
N THR A 83 -1.76 -12.36 -11.79
CA THR A 83 -0.50 -11.83 -11.27
C THR A 83 0.43 -11.46 -12.40
N SER A 84 1.15 -10.36 -12.23
CA SER A 84 2.19 -9.95 -13.17
C SER A 84 3.40 -9.45 -12.42
N MET A 85 4.58 -9.80 -12.93
CA MET A 85 5.85 -9.25 -12.47
C MET A 85 6.45 -8.44 -13.61
N ALA A 86 7.08 -7.34 -13.26
CA ALA A 86 7.73 -6.46 -14.21
C ALA A 86 9.09 -6.01 -13.66
N THR A 87 10.00 -5.71 -14.57
CA THR A 87 11.24 -5.03 -14.26
C THR A 87 11.04 -3.54 -14.55
N ASP A 88 11.38 -2.70 -13.58
CA ASP A 88 11.45 -1.27 -13.79
C ASP A 88 12.65 -0.95 -14.69
N THR A 89 12.39 -0.27 -15.81
CA THR A 89 13.40 -0.02 -16.84
C THR A 89 14.48 0.96 -16.39
N ALA A 90 14.18 1.84 -15.44
CA ALA A 90 15.13 2.82 -14.92
C ALA A 90 16.12 2.21 -13.92
N THR A 91 15.66 1.27 -13.09
CA THR A 91 16.43 0.70 -11.98
C THR A 91 16.85 -0.75 -12.19
N GLY A 92 16.26 -1.45 -13.16
CA GLY A 92 16.44 -2.88 -13.36
C GLY A 92 15.84 -3.74 -12.23
N MET A 93 15.10 -3.14 -11.30
CA MET A 93 14.53 -3.84 -10.15
C MET A 93 13.16 -4.42 -10.48
N TRP A 94 12.86 -5.57 -9.89
CA TRP A 94 11.62 -6.30 -10.04
C TRP A 94 10.53 -5.78 -9.11
N THR A 95 9.30 -5.77 -9.61
CA THR A 95 8.07 -5.50 -8.86
C THR A 95 7.00 -6.49 -9.29
N TRP A 96 5.94 -6.62 -8.50
CA TRP A 96 4.75 -7.38 -8.85
C TRP A 96 3.50 -6.54 -8.63
N ARG A 97 2.46 -6.84 -9.39
CA ARG A 97 1.08 -6.36 -9.19
C ARG A 97 0.10 -7.52 -9.35
N VAL A 98 -1.06 -7.36 -8.74
CA VAL A 98 -2.18 -8.29 -8.80
C VAL A 98 -3.40 -7.55 -9.34
N THR A 99 -4.12 -8.20 -10.23
CA THR A 99 -5.35 -7.71 -10.84
C THR A 99 -6.51 -8.68 -10.60
N LEU A 100 -7.73 -8.17 -10.65
CA LEU A 100 -8.97 -8.94 -10.68
C LEU A 100 -9.69 -8.51 -11.96
N GLY A 101 -9.63 -9.34 -13.00
CA GLY A 101 -9.87 -8.90 -14.38
C GLY A 101 -8.95 -7.72 -14.73
N ASP A 102 -9.51 -6.67 -15.32
CA ASP A 102 -8.76 -5.45 -15.69
C ASP A 102 -8.46 -4.51 -14.51
N ARG A 103 -8.95 -4.82 -13.30
CA ARG A 103 -8.82 -3.94 -12.13
C ARG A 103 -7.56 -4.27 -11.33
N PRO A 104 -6.54 -3.39 -11.24
CA PRO A 104 -5.43 -3.59 -10.33
C PRO A 104 -5.88 -3.41 -8.88
N VAL A 105 -5.56 -4.40 -8.04
CA VAL A 105 -6.01 -4.46 -6.63
C VAL A 105 -4.84 -4.33 -5.66
N ALA A 106 -3.70 -4.96 -5.96
CA ALA A 106 -2.56 -4.98 -5.06
C ALA A 106 -1.23 -4.86 -5.80
N ARG A 107 -0.19 -4.46 -5.07
CA ARG A 107 1.18 -4.44 -5.56
C ARG A 107 2.22 -4.65 -4.47
N SER A 108 3.44 -4.88 -4.92
CA SER A 108 4.61 -4.84 -4.05
C SER A 108 4.83 -3.44 -3.46
N GLY A 109 5.20 -3.39 -2.18
CA GLY A 109 5.56 -2.12 -1.52
C GLY A 109 7.02 -1.71 -1.68
N ARG A 110 7.87 -2.67 -2.05
CA ARG A 110 9.29 -2.50 -2.31
C ARG A 110 9.62 -3.12 -3.66
N MET A 111 10.73 -2.69 -4.25
CA MET A 111 11.31 -3.31 -5.44
C MET A 111 12.40 -4.30 -5.02
N TYR A 112 12.71 -5.26 -5.88
CA TYR A 112 13.62 -6.37 -5.60
C TYR A 112 14.74 -6.45 -6.63
N HIS A 113 15.96 -6.81 -6.22
CA HIS A 113 17.05 -6.96 -7.17
C HIS A 113 16.97 -8.23 -8.01
N ARG A 114 16.26 -9.25 -7.52
CA ARG A 114 16.16 -10.57 -8.17
C ARG A 114 14.71 -10.96 -8.41
N GLU A 115 14.44 -11.53 -9.58
CA GLU A 115 13.11 -12.07 -9.93
C GLU A 115 12.64 -13.11 -8.90
N ARG A 116 13.53 -13.99 -8.45
CA ARG A 116 13.21 -15.03 -7.45
C ARG A 116 12.71 -14.45 -6.13
N GLU A 117 13.30 -13.34 -5.67
CA GLU A 117 12.88 -12.65 -4.44
C GLU A 117 11.51 -12.00 -4.63
N CYS A 118 11.30 -11.36 -5.80
CA CYS A 118 10.02 -10.77 -6.17
C CYS A 118 8.90 -11.82 -6.18
N ARG A 119 9.13 -12.95 -6.85
CA ARG A 119 8.19 -14.09 -6.91
C ARG A 119 7.95 -14.72 -5.55
N TYR A 120 8.98 -14.84 -4.70
CA TYR A 120 8.79 -15.30 -3.33
C TYR A 120 7.88 -14.35 -2.54
N SER A 121 8.09 -13.04 -2.67
CA SER A 121 7.25 -12.05 -2.01
C SER A 121 5.79 -12.10 -2.49
N LEU A 122 5.57 -12.23 -3.80
CA LEU A 122 4.23 -12.38 -4.38
C LEU A 122 3.51 -13.60 -3.83
N ARG A 123 4.16 -14.78 -3.82
CA ARG A 123 3.57 -16.00 -3.25
C ARG A 123 3.24 -15.84 -1.77
N THR A 124 4.10 -15.17 -1.01
CA THR A 124 3.87 -14.91 0.41
C THR A 124 2.66 -13.99 0.63
N PHE A 125 2.48 -12.98 -0.24
CA PHE A 125 1.30 -12.13 -0.23
C PHE A 125 0.04 -12.95 -0.52
N LEU A 126 -0.01 -13.70 -1.62
CA LEU A 126 -1.19 -14.48 -2.03
C LEU A 126 -1.60 -15.51 -0.98
N ALA A 127 -0.65 -16.23 -0.40
CA ALA A 127 -0.93 -17.21 0.65
C ALA A 127 -1.51 -16.58 1.94
N ALA A 128 -1.19 -15.32 2.21
CA ALA A 128 -1.65 -14.62 3.39
C ALA A 128 -3.05 -14.00 3.24
N VAL A 129 -3.46 -13.63 2.02
CA VAL A 129 -4.73 -12.91 1.76
C VAL A 129 -5.97 -13.61 2.33
N PRO A 130 -6.23 -14.92 2.09
CA PRO A 130 -7.48 -15.57 2.50
C PRO A 130 -7.70 -15.58 4.01
N GLY A 131 -6.63 -15.76 4.79
CA GLY A 131 -6.68 -15.88 6.25
C GLY A 131 -6.30 -14.61 7.01
N ALA A 132 -6.03 -13.51 6.31
CA ALA A 132 -5.62 -12.27 6.94
C ALA A 132 -6.78 -11.59 7.67
N GLN A 133 -6.52 -11.11 8.87
CA GLN A 133 -7.49 -10.39 9.68
C GLN A 133 -7.57 -8.92 9.24
N LEU A 134 -8.77 -8.34 9.28
CA LEU A 134 -8.95 -6.91 9.11
C LEU A 134 -8.79 -6.23 10.46
N VAL A 135 -7.85 -5.30 10.57
CA VAL A 135 -7.70 -4.49 11.79
C VAL A 135 -8.71 -3.35 11.73
N GLU A 136 -9.49 -3.19 12.81
CA GLU A 136 -10.42 -2.07 12.94
C GLU A 136 -9.69 -0.74 13.11
N GLY A 137 -10.26 0.31 12.51
CA GLY A 137 -9.72 1.67 12.55
C GLY A 137 -8.61 1.95 11.54
N VAL A 138 -8.08 3.17 11.61
CA VAL A 138 -7.05 3.69 10.69
C VAL A 138 -5.82 4.11 11.48
N ARG A 139 -4.64 3.84 10.92
CA ARG A 139 -3.39 4.38 11.42
C ARG A 139 -3.06 5.65 10.67
N GLN A 140 -2.77 6.71 11.42
CA GLN A 140 -2.30 7.96 10.85
C GLN A 140 -0.85 7.79 10.37
N VAL A 141 -0.62 8.09 9.10
CA VAL A 141 0.73 8.19 8.55
C VAL A 141 1.01 9.66 8.36
N GLU A 142 1.67 10.27 9.33
CA GLU A 142 2.23 11.59 9.15
C GLU A 142 3.35 11.48 8.13
N GLY A 143 3.29 12.30 7.07
CA GLY A 143 4.44 12.49 6.20
C GLY A 143 5.61 12.84 7.10
N ARG A 144 6.70 12.05 7.05
CA ARG A 144 7.88 12.28 7.86
C ARG A 144 8.52 13.57 7.34
N GLY A 145 7.97 14.71 7.76
CA GLY A 145 8.58 16.00 7.60
C GLY A 145 9.95 15.87 8.24
N ARG A 146 10.99 16.10 7.45
CA ARG A 146 12.25 16.57 8.03
C ARG A 146 11.82 17.73 8.93
N HIS A 147 11.87 17.53 10.24
CA HIS A 147 11.87 18.65 11.16
C HIS A 147 13.09 19.44 10.72
N ASP A 148 12.89 20.54 10.00
CA ASP A 148 13.95 21.50 9.81
C ASP A 148 14.44 21.80 11.23
N ARG A 149 15.72 21.52 11.46
CA ARG A 149 16.43 22.14 12.57
C ARG A 149 16.33 23.63 12.26
N GLN A 150 15.31 24.26 12.84
CA GLN A 150 15.26 25.69 13.00
C GLN A 150 16.44 26.01 13.91
N SER A 151 17.59 26.28 13.28
CA SER A 151 18.70 26.96 13.93
C SER A 151 18.22 28.38 14.21
N SER A 152 17.45 28.53 15.29
CA SER A 152 17.22 29.81 15.91
C SER A 152 18.44 30.16 16.74
N VAL A 153 19.20 31.09 16.19
CA VAL A 153 19.84 32.25 16.82
C VAL A 153 20.96 32.00 17.84
N GLY A 154 22.12 32.56 17.47
CA GLY A 154 23.08 33.11 18.41
C GLY A 154 23.85 34.22 17.71
N SER A 155 23.23 35.40 17.56
CA SER A 155 23.97 36.64 17.31
C SER A 155 24.88 36.92 18.51
N LEU A 156 26.16 37.17 18.23
CA LEU A 156 27.05 38.06 18.99
C LEU A 156 27.97 38.76 17.99
#